data_AF-A0A3D3W5T4-F1
#
_entry.id   AF-A0A3D3W5T4-F1
#
_cell.length_a   1.000
_cell.length_b   1.000
_cell.length_c   1.000
_cell.angle_alpha   90.00
_cell.angle_beta   90.00
_cell.angle_gamma   90.00
#
_symmetry.space_group_name_H-M   'P 1'
#
loop_
_entity.id
_entity.type
_entity.pdbx_description
1 polymer ?
#
loop_
_entity_poly.entity_id
_entity_poly.type
_entity_poly.pdbx_seq_one_letter_code
_entity_poly.pdbx_strand_id
1 'polypeptide(L)'
;MSSRVTGMITWLVTAVLLFMAASATAQDKPVDPATLQHLKGYWYVSTTQPPVYYYQDAGRYVDLFSWHQKDSNNDGIANIRLQHDADFLIIESQGYPNHPTAIFPNAGNPNTIRVQNFRFRLPLEPRLSTDISRLPMGPIGMALNGVVFFNPFEQGGMNAVAGYSEVWLDSCCGHPQQTGVYHYHKYPVCVKSPFRDDGRQHSPIIGFAFDGFPVYGPWESADLQAKDLQGEQALDVCNGHSDSQRGYHYHVTPGRFPYVLGGYRGVVEASNIRMRGAAGKGAIEDNASGESRLPKVISSIVPGSAVRGKKHRLTITLDPTKSVRQPLPEGVPEWVQIGPFEALKIERNGNQVLVDVEIPEDTAVGVLLDCHLEFGGPGVRRVFKTNEIFRVTMEEQP
;
A
#
# COMPACT_ATOMS: atom_id res chain seq x y z
N MET A 1 44.09 -10.16 78.11
CA MET A 1 43.73 -11.08 77.01
C MET A 1 42.38 -10.68 76.45
N SER A 2 42.35 -10.04 75.27
CA SER A 2 41.20 -10.02 74.36
C SER A 2 41.63 -9.26 73.10
N SER A 3 41.92 -9.99 72.03
CA SER A 3 42.14 -9.44 70.69
C SER A 3 40.80 -9.31 69.98
N ARG A 4 40.54 -8.14 69.38
CA ARG A 4 39.43 -7.90 68.45
C ARG A 4 39.95 -8.09 67.02
N VAL A 5 39.29 -8.97 66.27
CA VAL A 5 39.49 -9.14 64.83
C VAL A 5 38.43 -8.32 64.09
N THR A 6 38.89 -7.45 63.20
CA THR A 6 38.12 -6.61 62.28
C THR A 6 37.75 -7.42 61.02
N GLY A 7 36.46 -7.50 60.70
CA GLY A 7 35.98 -8.08 59.44
C GLY A 7 35.80 -7.00 58.37
N MET A 8 36.48 -7.16 57.23
CA MET A 8 36.26 -6.41 55.99
C MET A 8 35.11 -7.07 55.20
N ILE A 9 34.09 -6.29 54.85
CA ILE A 9 33.03 -6.70 53.92
C ILE A 9 33.36 -6.09 52.54
N THR A 10 33.70 -6.94 51.59
CA THR A 10 33.91 -6.60 50.18
C THR A 10 32.57 -6.56 49.45
N TRP A 11 32.21 -5.40 48.90
CA TRP A 11 31.06 -5.25 48.01
C TRP A 11 31.45 -5.69 46.59
N LEU A 12 30.89 -6.82 46.13
CA LEU A 12 30.91 -7.20 44.71
C LEU A 12 29.83 -6.41 43.97
N VAL A 13 30.23 -5.46 43.12
CA VAL A 13 29.35 -4.84 42.14
C VAL A 13 29.28 -5.77 40.93
N THR A 14 28.16 -6.50 40.79
CA THR A 14 27.87 -7.28 39.58
C THR A 14 27.34 -6.32 38.52
N ALA A 15 28.15 -6.03 37.51
CA ALA A 15 27.70 -5.29 36.33
C ALA A 15 26.71 -6.17 35.54
N VAL A 16 25.42 -5.84 35.61
CA VAL A 16 24.39 -6.45 34.75
C VAL A 16 24.52 -5.79 33.38
N LEU A 17 25.15 -6.49 32.44
CA LEU A 17 25.07 -6.17 31.02
C LEU A 17 23.63 -6.42 30.56
N LEU A 18 22.81 -5.35 30.52
CA LEU A 18 21.56 -5.37 29.76
C LEU A 18 21.91 -5.49 28.27
N PHE A 19 21.80 -6.69 27.72
CA PHE A 19 21.66 -6.85 26.29
C PHE A 19 20.31 -6.23 25.88
N MET A 20 20.35 -5.04 25.29
CA MET A 20 19.26 -4.60 24.44
C MET A 20 19.25 -5.52 23.21
N ALA A 21 18.36 -6.52 23.22
CA ALA A 21 17.99 -7.20 22.00
C ALA A 21 17.29 -6.16 21.11
N ALA A 22 18.01 -5.67 20.10
CA ALA A 22 17.37 -5.03 18.96
C ALA A 22 16.30 -6.01 18.46
N SER A 23 15.04 -5.59 18.48
CA SER A 23 13.96 -6.39 17.90
C SER A 23 14.20 -6.47 16.40
N ALA A 24 14.81 -7.57 15.97
CA ALA A 24 14.85 -7.93 14.56
C ALA A 24 13.41 -8.02 14.08
N THR A 25 13.03 -7.14 13.16
CA THR A 25 11.73 -7.18 12.50
C THR A 25 11.53 -8.56 11.89
N ALA A 26 10.32 -9.11 11.98
CA ALA A 26 10.01 -10.49 11.63
C ALA A 26 10.16 -10.85 10.12
N GLN A 27 10.74 -9.97 9.30
CA GLN A 27 10.60 -9.99 7.83
C GLN A 27 11.67 -10.76 7.04
N ASP A 28 12.71 -11.32 7.67
CA ASP A 28 13.78 -12.06 6.97
C ASP A 28 14.19 -13.37 7.66
N LYS A 29 13.37 -13.94 8.56
CA LYS A 29 13.73 -15.23 9.16
C LYS A 29 13.59 -16.34 8.12
N PRO A 30 14.65 -17.14 7.87
CA PRO A 30 14.55 -18.32 7.02
C PRO A 30 13.45 -19.24 7.54
N VAL A 31 12.53 -19.62 6.66
CA VAL A 31 11.51 -20.62 6.98
C VAL A 31 12.10 -21.98 6.66
N ASP A 32 12.07 -22.90 7.63
CA ASP A 32 12.49 -24.28 7.41
C ASP A 32 11.48 -24.98 6.48
N PRO A 33 11.86 -25.39 5.26
CA PRO A 33 10.95 -26.03 4.32
C PRO A 33 10.34 -27.34 4.86
N ALA A 34 11.00 -28.00 5.83
CA ALA A 34 10.46 -29.20 6.46
C ALA A 34 9.19 -28.92 7.30
N THR A 35 8.95 -27.65 7.66
CA THR A 35 7.75 -27.20 8.38
C THR A 35 6.59 -26.84 7.45
N LEU A 36 6.78 -26.94 6.13
CA LEU A 36 5.81 -26.53 5.12
C LEU A 36 5.26 -27.73 4.36
N GLN A 37 3.96 -27.69 4.11
CA GLN A 37 3.28 -28.56 3.16
C GLN A 37 3.07 -27.79 1.85
N HIS A 38 3.49 -28.36 0.73
CA HIS A 38 3.19 -27.82 -0.60
C HIS A 38 1.71 -28.00 -0.93
N LEU A 39 1.07 -26.94 -1.43
CA LEU A 39 -0.31 -27.00 -1.91
C LEU A 39 -0.35 -27.25 -3.42
N LYS A 40 -0.10 -26.21 -4.22
CA LYS A 40 0.05 -26.21 -5.68
C LYS A 40 0.78 -24.94 -6.11
N GLY A 41 1.39 -24.96 -7.30
CA GLY A 41 2.14 -23.83 -7.83
C GLY A 41 3.18 -23.34 -6.82
N TYR A 42 3.13 -22.05 -6.51
CA TYR A 42 4.04 -21.39 -5.57
C TYR A 42 3.52 -21.37 -4.11
N TRP A 43 2.39 -22.02 -3.81
CA TRP A 43 1.76 -21.94 -2.49
C TRP A 43 2.13 -23.09 -1.56
N TYR A 44 2.38 -22.72 -0.31
CA TYR A 44 2.70 -23.62 0.79
C TYR A 44 1.91 -23.21 2.04
N VAL A 45 1.71 -24.15 2.96
CA VAL A 45 1.06 -23.91 4.25
C VAL A 45 1.89 -24.52 5.38
N SER A 46 1.95 -23.87 6.54
CA SER A 46 2.61 -24.44 7.71
C SER A 46 1.90 -25.73 8.16
N THR A 47 2.68 -26.69 8.66
CA THR A 47 2.14 -27.89 9.30
C THR A 47 1.63 -27.64 10.73
N THR A 48 1.99 -26.48 11.31
CA THR A 48 1.53 -26.02 12.63
C THR A 48 0.17 -25.32 12.55
N GLN A 49 -0.53 -25.30 13.68
CA GLN A 49 -1.80 -24.60 13.85
C GLN A 49 -1.63 -23.36 14.75
N PRO A 50 -2.28 -22.22 14.44
CA PRO A 50 -3.09 -21.96 13.23
C PRO A 50 -2.22 -21.94 11.95
N PRO A 51 -2.79 -22.25 10.77
CA PRO A 51 -2.03 -22.35 9.53
C PRO A 51 -1.55 -20.97 9.07
N VAL A 52 -0.27 -20.89 8.69
CA VAL A 52 0.34 -19.75 8.02
C VAL A 52 0.58 -20.11 6.56
N TYR A 53 0.15 -19.25 5.65
CA TYR A 53 0.28 -19.46 4.20
C TYR A 53 1.51 -18.74 3.69
N TYR A 54 2.34 -19.48 2.96
CA TYR A 54 3.56 -18.98 2.36
C TYR A 54 3.45 -19.01 0.83
N TYR A 55 4.02 -18.00 0.19
CA TYR A 55 4.25 -17.98 -1.25
C TYR A 55 5.74 -18.17 -1.50
N GLN A 56 6.11 -18.94 -2.52
CA GLN A 56 7.49 -19.08 -2.94
C GLN A 56 7.82 -18.04 -4.02
N ASP A 57 8.56 -17.00 -3.64
CA ASP A 57 8.96 -15.89 -4.51
C ASP A 57 10.47 -15.94 -4.74
N ALA A 58 10.91 -16.23 -5.97
CA ALA A 58 12.32 -16.38 -6.34
C ALA A 58 13.14 -17.26 -5.38
N GLY A 59 12.56 -18.38 -4.93
CA GLY A 59 13.18 -19.33 -4.01
C GLY A 59 13.05 -18.99 -2.52
N ARG A 60 12.46 -17.84 -2.16
CA ARG A 60 12.16 -17.46 -0.77
C ARG A 60 10.72 -17.85 -0.42
N TYR A 61 10.51 -18.41 0.77
CA TYR A 61 9.17 -18.58 1.34
C TYR A 61 8.78 -17.30 2.08
N VAL A 62 7.77 -16.59 1.59
CA VAL A 62 7.30 -15.32 2.16
C VAL A 62 5.93 -15.49 2.80
N ASP A 63 5.81 -15.08 4.06
CA ASP A 63 4.52 -14.93 4.73
C ASP A 63 3.87 -13.63 4.26
N LEU A 64 2.81 -13.76 3.48
CA LEU A 64 2.14 -12.63 2.84
C LEU A 64 1.05 -12.00 3.71
N PHE A 65 0.46 -12.74 4.64
CA PHE A 65 -0.85 -12.36 5.21
C PHE A 65 -0.87 -12.24 6.72
N SER A 66 0.05 -12.83 7.48
CA SER A 66 -0.06 -12.84 8.95
C SER A 66 -0.09 -11.43 9.55
N TRP A 67 0.67 -10.47 9.00
CA TRP A 67 0.61 -9.07 9.45
C TRP A 67 -0.77 -8.45 9.18
N HIS A 68 -1.43 -8.86 8.11
CA HIS A 68 -2.71 -8.32 7.63
C HIS A 68 -3.94 -8.98 8.27
N GLN A 69 -3.78 -10.06 9.03
CA GLN A 69 -4.89 -10.72 9.76
C GLN A 69 -5.30 -9.98 11.04
N LYS A 70 -4.60 -8.91 11.41
CA LYS A 70 -4.97 -8.07 12.55
C LYS A 70 -6.38 -7.51 12.38
N ASP A 71 -7.16 -7.53 13.44
CA ASP A 71 -8.43 -6.82 13.54
C ASP A 71 -8.14 -5.31 13.67
N SER A 72 -8.34 -4.57 12.59
CA SER A 72 -7.95 -3.17 12.47
C SER A 72 -9.06 -2.20 12.86
N ASN A 73 -10.30 -2.68 12.99
CA ASN A 73 -11.46 -1.88 13.38
C ASN A 73 -11.99 -2.24 14.79
N ASN A 74 -11.36 -3.21 15.46
CA ASN A 74 -11.67 -3.70 16.81
C ASN A 74 -13.09 -4.27 16.93
N ASP A 75 -13.60 -4.94 15.89
CA ASP A 75 -14.92 -5.58 15.90
C ASP A 75 -14.87 -7.08 16.30
N GLY A 76 -13.70 -7.60 16.62
CA GLY A 76 -13.45 -9.00 16.98
C GLY A 76 -13.24 -9.91 15.78
N ILE A 77 -13.20 -9.38 14.55
CA ILE A 77 -13.05 -10.13 13.31
C ILE A 77 -11.73 -9.73 12.63
N ALA A 78 -10.90 -10.73 12.32
CA ALA A 78 -9.69 -10.50 11.54
C ALA A 78 -10.01 -9.86 10.18
N ASN A 79 -9.23 -8.86 9.77
CA ASN A 79 -9.36 -8.20 8.46
C ASN A 79 -9.36 -9.19 7.29
N ILE A 80 -8.58 -10.28 7.43
CA ILE A 80 -8.50 -11.39 6.47
C ILE A 80 -8.54 -12.72 7.22
N ARG A 81 -9.25 -13.70 6.66
CA ARG A 81 -9.17 -15.11 7.07
C ARG A 81 -8.91 -15.97 5.85
N LEU A 82 -8.05 -16.96 6.02
CA LEU A 82 -7.55 -17.80 4.93
C LEU A 82 -7.93 -19.26 5.13
N GLN A 83 -8.35 -19.88 4.04
CA GLN A 83 -8.55 -21.32 3.91
C GLN A 83 -8.02 -21.74 2.53
N HIS A 84 -7.90 -23.04 2.27
CA HIS A 84 -7.62 -23.52 0.92
C HIS A 84 -8.46 -24.75 0.61
N ASP A 85 -8.70 -24.97 -0.67
CA ASP A 85 -9.12 -26.26 -1.20
C ASP A 85 -8.02 -26.81 -2.14
N ALA A 86 -8.33 -27.83 -2.93
CA ALA A 86 -7.37 -28.46 -3.82
C ALA A 86 -6.84 -27.53 -4.93
N ASP A 87 -7.55 -26.46 -5.26
CA ASP A 87 -7.28 -25.62 -6.43
C ASP A 87 -7.14 -24.13 -6.09
N PHE A 88 -7.64 -23.69 -4.93
CA PHE A 88 -7.71 -22.29 -4.57
C PHE A 88 -7.25 -21.99 -3.15
N LEU A 89 -6.56 -20.86 -2.99
CA LEU A 89 -6.55 -20.13 -1.74
C LEU A 89 -7.87 -19.34 -1.64
N ILE A 90 -8.61 -19.57 -0.56
CA ILE A 90 -9.88 -18.90 -0.26
C ILE A 90 -9.62 -17.81 0.76
N ILE A 91 -9.97 -16.58 0.39
CA ILE A 91 -9.72 -15.39 1.19
C ILE A 91 -11.04 -14.74 1.56
N GLU A 92 -11.38 -14.75 2.84
CA GLU A 92 -12.45 -13.90 3.36
C GLU A 92 -11.86 -12.58 3.82
N SER A 93 -12.43 -11.45 3.40
CA SER A 93 -11.93 -10.13 3.78
C SER A 93 -13.04 -9.16 4.13
N GLN A 94 -12.77 -8.34 5.14
CA GLN A 94 -13.59 -7.19 5.49
C GLN A 94 -13.42 -6.01 4.53
N GLY A 95 -12.41 -6.01 3.65
CA GLY A 95 -12.10 -4.88 2.79
C GLY A 95 -11.82 -3.57 3.54
N TYR A 96 -11.55 -3.67 4.86
CA TYR A 96 -11.32 -2.54 5.74
C TYR A 96 -9.82 -2.23 5.74
N PRO A 97 -9.40 -0.97 5.52
CA PRO A 97 -7.98 -0.63 5.50
C PRO A 97 -7.35 -0.84 6.88
N ASN A 98 -6.14 -1.41 6.89
CA ASN A 98 -5.34 -1.62 8.10
C ASN A 98 -4.18 -0.61 8.22
N HIS A 99 -4.36 0.54 7.59
CA HIS A 99 -3.49 1.70 7.63
C HIS A 99 -4.34 2.96 7.80
N PRO A 100 -3.75 4.10 8.18
CA PRO A 100 -4.52 5.33 8.29
C PRO A 100 -5.10 5.79 6.95
N THR A 101 -6.29 6.39 6.97
CA THR A 101 -6.97 6.93 5.79
C THR A 101 -7.32 8.39 6.03
N ALA A 102 -7.70 9.10 4.96
CA ALA A 102 -8.43 10.36 5.12
C ALA A 102 -9.69 10.16 5.97
N ILE A 103 -10.16 11.24 6.61
CA ILE A 103 -11.37 11.19 7.42
C ILE A 103 -12.57 11.33 6.48
N PHE A 104 -13.23 10.21 6.21
CA PHE A 104 -14.43 10.16 5.36
C PHE A 104 -15.71 10.15 6.23
N PRO A 105 -16.79 10.87 5.84
CA PRO A 105 -16.91 11.70 4.65
C PRO A 105 -16.22 13.05 4.79
N ASN A 106 -15.80 13.62 3.65
CA ASN A 106 -15.21 14.95 3.56
C ASN A 106 -15.62 15.65 2.25
N ALA A 107 -15.12 16.87 2.02
CA ALA A 107 -15.49 17.66 0.84
C ALA A 107 -15.01 17.05 -0.50
N GLY A 108 -14.02 16.15 -0.47
CA GLY A 108 -13.52 15.43 -1.64
C GLY A 108 -14.31 14.15 -1.91
N ASN A 109 -14.85 13.51 -0.88
CA ASN A 109 -15.64 12.28 -1.00
C ASN A 109 -16.70 12.18 0.12
N PRO A 110 -18.01 12.15 -0.23
CA PRO A 110 -19.10 12.13 0.74
C PRO A 110 -19.44 10.73 1.28
N ASN A 111 -18.74 9.68 0.83
CA ASN A 111 -19.01 8.30 1.25
C ASN A 111 -18.30 7.97 2.57
N THR A 112 -18.64 6.84 3.17
CA THR A 112 -18.02 6.35 4.42
C THR A 112 -17.48 4.95 4.20
N ILE A 113 -16.32 4.63 4.77
CA ILE A 113 -15.76 3.28 4.76
C ILE A 113 -16.65 2.35 5.58
N ARG A 114 -16.97 1.18 5.03
CA ARG A 114 -17.79 0.15 5.71
C ARG A 114 -17.12 -1.21 5.57
N VAL A 115 -17.26 -2.03 6.61
CA VAL A 115 -16.92 -3.45 6.55
C VAL A 115 -17.71 -4.13 5.43
N GLN A 116 -17.00 -4.95 4.67
CA GLN A 116 -17.53 -5.78 3.60
C GLN A 116 -17.51 -7.25 4.02
N ASN A 117 -18.14 -8.11 3.22
CA ASN A 117 -18.07 -9.55 3.36
C ASN A 117 -17.58 -10.16 2.05
N PHE A 118 -16.32 -9.87 1.70
CA PHE A 118 -15.72 -10.41 0.51
C PHE A 118 -15.29 -11.85 0.74
N ARG A 119 -15.45 -12.66 -0.31
CA ARG A 119 -14.90 -14.01 -0.38
C ARG A 119 -14.30 -14.19 -1.77
N PHE A 120 -12.98 -14.21 -1.85
CA PHE A 120 -12.23 -14.41 -3.08
C PHE A 120 -11.65 -15.81 -3.15
N ARG A 121 -11.52 -16.32 -4.37
CA ARG A 121 -10.80 -17.56 -4.69
C ARG A 121 -9.61 -17.19 -5.57
N LEU A 122 -8.40 -17.38 -5.07
CA LEU A 122 -7.17 -17.21 -5.87
C LEU A 122 -6.71 -18.58 -6.35
N PRO A 123 -6.61 -18.83 -7.67
CA PRO A 123 -6.05 -20.07 -8.17
C PRO A 123 -4.65 -20.31 -7.59
N LEU A 124 -4.42 -21.51 -7.07
CA LEU A 124 -3.09 -21.90 -6.58
C LEU A 124 -2.08 -22.08 -7.73
N GLU A 125 -2.59 -22.30 -8.94
CA GLU A 125 -1.80 -22.43 -10.17
C GLU A 125 -2.44 -21.58 -11.27
N PRO A 126 -2.09 -20.28 -11.36
CA PRO A 126 -2.63 -19.40 -12.39
C PRO A 126 -2.15 -19.84 -13.78
N ARG A 127 -3.00 -19.65 -14.78
CA ARG A 127 -2.74 -20.04 -16.17
C ARG A 127 -2.88 -18.84 -17.08
N LEU A 128 -1.93 -18.67 -18.00
CA LEU A 128 -2.04 -17.68 -19.06
C LEU A 128 -3.25 -18.00 -19.94
N SER A 129 -3.96 -16.94 -20.34
CA SER A 129 -5.00 -16.99 -21.36
C SER A 129 -4.40 -16.67 -22.73
N THR A 130 -5.00 -17.16 -23.82
CA THR A 130 -4.62 -16.75 -25.17
C THR A 130 -5.05 -15.31 -25.46
N ASP A 131 -6.20 -14.92 -24.93
CA ASP A 131 -6.79 -13.59 -25.09
C ASP A 131 -6.64 -12.78 -23.81
N ILE A 132 -6.40 -11.47 -23.94
CA ILE A 132 -6.48 -10.54 -22.82
C ILE A 132 -7.96 -10.34 -22.47
N SER A 133 -8.31 -10.60 -21.21
CA SER A 133 -9.64 -10.27 -20.69
C SER A 133 -9.65 -8.83 -20.18
N ARG A 134 -10.63 -8.04 -20.61
CA ARG A 134 -10.77 -6.65 -20.21
C ARG A 134 -11.17 -6.57 -18.74
N LEU A 135 -10.59 -5.60 -18.04
CA LEU A 135 -10.92 -5.35 -16.64
C LEU A 135 -12.38 -4.89 -16.49
N PRO A 136 -13.14 -5.43 -15.52
CA PRO A 136 -14.45 -4.92 -15.18
C PRO A 136 -14.35 -3.56 -14.47
N MET A 137 -15.48 -2.86 -14.34
CA MET A 137 -15.63 -1.87 -13.27
C MET A 137 -15.73 -2.58 -11.92
N GLY A 138 -15.26 -1.94 -10.86
CA GLY A 138 -15.24 -2.52 -9.51
C GLY A 138 -13.95 -3.31 -9.22
N PRO A 139 -13.99 -4.27 -8.28
CA PRO A 139 -12.82 -5.04 -7.88
C PRO A 139 -12.18 -5.80 -9.04
N ILE A 140 -10.87 -5.64 -9.22
CA ILE A 140 -10.06 -6.37 -10.20
C ILE A 140 -9.01 -7.30 -9.59
N GLY A 141 -8.77 -7.13 -8.29
CA GLY A 141 -7.79 -7.85 -7.51
C GLY A 141 -7.90 -7.42 -6.05
N MET A 142 -6.98 -7.92 -5.22
CA MET A 142 -6.95 -7.63 -3.79
C MET A 142 -5.51 -7.40 -3.34
N ALA A 143 -5.28 -6.32 -2.59
CA ALA A 143 -4.04 -6.07 -1.88
C ALA A 143 -3.88 -7.03 -0.69
N LEU A 144 -2.66 -7.22 -0.19
CA LEU A 144 -2.39 -8.13 0.92
C LEU A 144 -3.15 -7.81 2.21
N ASN A 145 -3.62 -6.56 2.37
CA ASN A 145 -4.45 -6.14 3.51
C ASN A 145 -5.96 -6.38 3.36
N GLY A 146 -6.38 -7.00 2.26
CA GLY A 146 -7.79 -7.35 2.01
C GLY A 146 -8.59 -6.25 1.33
N VAL A 147 -8.03 -5.05 1.19
CA VAL A 147 -8.60 -3.97 0.39
C VAL A 147 -8.46 -4.33 -1.10
N VAL A 148 -9.50 -4.04 -1.88
CA VAL A 148 -9.55 -4.38 -3.31
C VAL A 148 -8.86 -3.32 -4.17
N PHE A 149 -8.22 -3.79 -5.24
CA PHE A 149 -7.83 -2.92 -6.35
C PHE A 149 -9.05 -2.70 -7.25
N PHE A 150 -9.28 -1.47 -7.68
CA PHE A 150 -10.18 -1.15 -8.79
C PHE A 150 -9.35 -0.84 -10.04
N ASN A 151 -10.01 -0.87 -11.19
CA ASN A 151 -9.43 -0.39 -12.44
C ASN A 151 -9.18 1.13 -12.36
N PRO A 152 -8.43 1.75 -13.30
CA PRO A 152 -8.04 3.15 -13.20
C PRO A 152 -9.16 4.13 -13.55
N PHE A 153 -10.41 3.68 -13.72
CA PHE A 153 -11.53 4.52 -14.13
C PHE A 153 -12.50 4.82 -13.00
N GLU A 154 -13.04 6.03 -13.01
CA GLU A 154 -14.17 6.40 -12.15
C GLU A 154 -15.49 5.87 -12.72
N GLN A 155 -16.60 6.08 -12.02
CA GLN A 155 -17.89 5.49 -12.36
C GLN A 155 -18.38 5.82 -13.79
N GLY A 156 -18.06 7.00 -14.31
CA GLY A 156 -18.32 7.46 -15.68
C GLY A 156 -17.35 6.92 -16.73
N GLY A 157 -16.37 6.10 -16.33
CA GLY A 157 -15.43 5.44 -17.24
C GLY A 157 -14.21 6.28 -17.62
N MET A 158 -13.99 7.42 -16.98
CA MET A 158 -12.83 8.28 -17.22
C MET A 158 -11.70 8.01 -16.24
N ASN A 159 -10.45 8.34 -16.57
CA ASN A 159 -9.30 8.16 -15.69
C ASN A 159 -9.52 8.86 -14.33
N ALA A 160 -9.51 8.08 -13.25
CA ALA A 160 -9.75 8.51 -11.88
C ALA A 160 -8.49 9.11 -11.22
N VAL A 161 -7.31 8.86 -11.78
CA VAL A 161 -6.01 9.21 -11.19
C VAL A 161 -5.44 10.49 -11.79
N ALA A 162 -5.81 10.83 -13.03
CA ALA A 162 -5.25 11.97 -13.75
C ALA A 162 -6.27 12.65 -14.67
N GLY A 163 -5.96 13.89 -15.03
CA GLY A 163 -6.78 14.71 -15.93
C GLY A 163 -8.04 15.26 -15.29
N TYR A 164 -8.96 15.77 -16.11
CA TYR A 164 -10.17 16.46 -15.67
C TYR A 164 -11.07 15.60 -14.75
N SER A 165 -11.07 14.29 -14.94
CA SER A 165 -11.89 13.35 -14.15
C SER A 165 -11.19 12.78 -12.93
N GLU A 166 -9.99 13.29 -12.58
CA GLU A 166 -9.30 12.89 -11.36
C GLU A 166 -10.24 13.00 -10.14
N VAL A 167 -10.31 11.92 -9.38
CA VAL A 167 -11.10 11.82 -8.15
C VAL A 167 -10.24 12.05 -6.92
N TRP A 168 -10.89 12.34 -5.81
CA TRP A 168 -10.21 12.44 -4.53
C TRP A 168 -9.83 11.06 -3.99
N LEU A 169 -8.55 10.71 -4.14
CA LEU A 169 -7.88 9.58 -3.47
C LEU A 169 -7.08 10.11 -2.28
N ASP A 170 -7.12 9.44 -1.12
CA ASP A 170 -6.30 9.79 0.04
C ASP A 170 -4.79 9.58 -0.17
N SER A 171 -3.94 9.92 0.82
CA SER A 171 -2.48 9.75 0.72
C SER A 171 -2.05 8.30 0.54
N CYS A 172 -2.93 7.35 0.88
CA CYS A 172 -2.75 5.92 0.68
C CYS A 172 -3.31 5.42 -0.64
N CYS A 173 -3.68 6.34 -1.54
CA CYS A 173 -4.09 6.08 -2.91
C CYS A 173 -5.46 5.40 -3.05
N GLY A 174 -6.31 5.50 -2.01
CA GLY A 174 -7.63 4.89 -2.01
C GLY A 174 -8.75 5.82 -1.57
N HIS A 175 -10.00 5.37 -1.76
CA HIS A 175 -11.19 6.06 -1.28
C HIS A 175 -12.40 5.11 -1.19
N PRO A 176 -13.45 5.45 -0.41
CA PRO A 176 -14.69 4.69 -0.40
C PRO A 176 -15.63 5.09 -1.55
N GLN A 177 -16.30 4.10 -2.15
CA GLN A 177 -17.46 4.32 -3.03
C GLN A 177 -18.79 4.27 -2.25
N GLN A 178 -19.93 4.43 -2.93
CA GLN A 178 -21.25 4.65 -2.32
C GLN A 178 -21.70 3.53 -1.37
N THR A 179 -21.30 2.28 -1.61
CA THR A 179 -21.61 1.15 -0.71
C THR A 179 -20.58 0.96 0.41
N GLY A 180 -19.62 1.87 0.53
CA GLY A 180 -18.58 1.90 1.55
C GLY A 180 -17.37 0.99 1.30
N VAL A 181 -17.26 0.41 0.10
CA VAL A 181 -16.05 -0.31 -0.31
C VAL A 181 -14.91 0.69 -0.47
N TYR A 182 -13.93 0.65 0.44
CA TYR A 182 -12.65 1.31 0.25
C TYR A 182 -11.80 0.51 -0.75
N HIS A 183 -11.14 1.19 -1.67
CA HIS A 183 -10.41 0.56 -2.77
C HIS A 183 -9.29 1.47 -3.28
N TYR A 184 -8.29 0.87 -3.92
CA TYR A 184 -7.16 1.57 -4.52
C TYR A 184 -7.29 1.65 -6.05
N HIS A 185 -6.92 2.80 -6.62
CA HIS A 185 -6.82 3.00 -8.06
C HIS A 185 -5.38 3.04 -8.58
N LYS A 186 -4.41 3.26 -7.71
CA LYS A 186 -2.96 3.30 -8.00
C LYS A 186 -2.18 2.63 -6.87
N TYR A 187 -0.84 2.60 -6.99
CA TYR A 187 0.04 1.95 -6.01
C TYR A 187 -0.30 2.34 -4.55
N PRO A 188 -0.79 1.40 -3.71
CA PRO A 188 -1.14 1.71 -2.33
C PRO A 188 0.10 1.74 -1.45
N VAL A 189 0.77 2.88 -1.40
CA VAL A 189 2.02 3.11 -0.64
C VAL A 189 1.93 2.81 0.86
N CYS A 190 0.72 2.66 1.39
CA CYS A 190 0.46 2.33 2.81
C CYS A 190 0.26 0.84 3.08
N VAL A 191 0.18 -0.01 2.05
CA VAL A 191 0.11 -1.46 2.23
C VAL A 191 1.50 -1.94 2.64
N LYS A 192 1.58 -2.57 3.83
CA LYS A 192 2.82 -3.24 4.24
C LYS A 192 3.08 -4.44 3.35
N SER A 193 4.34 -4.64 3.00
CA SER A 193 4.83 -5.74 2.19
C SER A 193 5.54 -6.79 3.05
N PRO A 194 5.70 -8.04 2.55
CA PRO A 194 6.40 -9.11 3.27
C PRO A 194 7.85 -8.78 3.61
N PHE A 195 8.51 -8.00 2.76
CA PHE A 195 9.85 -7.47 3.00
C PHE A 195 9.94 -6.03 2.53
N ARG A 196 11.00 -5.37 2.94
CA ARG A 196 11.29 -3.98 2.66
C ARG A 196 11.49 -3.71 1.17
N ASP A 197 10.80 -2.70 0.64
CA ASP A 197 10.92 -2.26 -0.75
C ASP A 197 11.81 -1.01 -0.88
N ASP A 198 13.12 -1.18 -0.79
CA ASP A 198 14.09 -0.08 -0.83
C ASP A 198 14.62 0.23 -2.23
N GLY A 199 14.00 -0.31 -3.27
CA GLY A 199 14.41 -0.12 -4.65
C GLY A 199 15.78 -0.71 -4.96
N ARG A 200 16.31 -1.64 -4.15
CA ARG A 200 17.61 -2.30 -4.38
C ARG A 200 17.47 -3.70 -5.00
N GLN A 201 16.26 -4.21 -5.10
CA GLN A 201 15.93 -5.54 -5.61
C GLN A 201 14.52 -5.51 -6.22
N HIS A 202 14.12 -6.64 -6.81
CA HIS A 202 12.74 -6.83 -7.25
C HIS A 202 11.78 -6.57 -6.08
N SER A 203 10.74 -5.79 -6.34
CA SER A 203 9.77 -5.42 -5.32
C SER A 203 9.10 -6.66 -4.71
N PRO A 204 8.53 -6.52 -3.51
CA PRO A 204 7.68 -7.54 -2.91
C PRO A 204 6.30 -7.61 -3.56
N ILE A 205 5.63 -8.76 -3.39
CA ILE A 205 4.20 -8.90 -3.70
C ILE A 205 3.40 -7.94 -2.81
N ILE A 206 2.48 -7.20 -3.40
CA ILE A 206 1.55 -6.30 -2.71
C ILE A 206 0.09 -6.74 -2.82
N GLY A 207 -0.19 -7.75 -3.64
CA GLY A 207 -1.51 -8.35 -3.80
C GLY A 207 -1.59 -9.31 -4.97
N PHE A 208 -2.81 -9.68 -5.36
CA PHE A 208 -3.07 -10.60 -6.47
C PHE A 208 -4.20 -10.07 -7.34
N ALA A 209 -4.07 -10.25 -8.66
CA ALA A 209 -5.15 -10.06 -9.62
C ALA A 209 -6.10 -11.26 -9.58
N PHE A 210 -7.35 -11.06 -10.02
CA PHE A 210 -8.35 -12.15 -10.02
C PHE A 210 -8.15 -13.23 -11.08
N ASP A 211 -7.14 -13.12 -11.95
CA ASP A 211 -6.64 -14.22 -12.75
C ASP A 211 -5.55 -15.07 -12.05
N GLY A 212 -5.25 -14.74 -10.79
CA GLY A 212 -4.38 -15.49 -9.88
C GLY A 212 -2.91 -15.08 -9.93
N PHE A 213 -2.50 -14.20 -10.85
CA PHE A 213 -1.10 -13.75 -10.91
C PHE A 213 -0.81 -12.68 -9.82
N PRO A 214 0.39 -12.72 -9.22
CA PRO A 214 0.80 -11.75 -8.22
C PRO A 214 0.99 -10.36 -8.82
N VAL A 215 0.71 -9.34 -8.00
CA VAL A 215 0.97 -7.92 -8.28
C VAL A 215 2.09 -7.48 -7.36
N TYR A 216 3.18 -7.00 -7.94
CA TYR A 216 4.38 -6.53 -7.26
C TYR A 216 4.42 -5.01 -7.15
N GLY A 217 5.26 -4.53 -6.24
CA GLY A 217 5.67 -3.12 -6.17
C GLY A 217 6.39 -2.63 -7.45
N PRO A 218 6.87 -1.38 -7.47
CA PRO A 218 7.30 -0.72 -8.70
C PRO A 218 8.69 -1.12 -9.20
N TRP A 219 9.52 -1.81 -8.42
CA TRP A 219 10.92 -2.07 -8.73
C TRP A 219 11.11 -3.45 -9.37
N GLU A 220 11.87 -3.48 -10.46
CA GLU A 220 12.36 -4.73 -11.08
C GLU A 220 13.70 -5.14 -10.45
N SER A 221 14.57 -4.16 -10.24
CA SER A 221 15.91 -4.35 -9.70
C SER A 221 16.45 -3.04 -9.12
N ALA A 222 17.72 -3.04 -8.71
CA ALA A 222 18.35 -1.88 -8.09
C ALA A 222 18.22 -0.63 -8.96
N ASP A 223 17.53 0.38 -8.41
CA ASP A 223 17.30 1.70 -9.00
C ASP A 223 16.58 1.67 -10.38
N LEU A 224 15.94 0.55 -10.74
CA LEU A 224 15.20 0.37 -11.99
C LEU A 224 13.75 -0.02 -11.70
N GLN A 225 12.81 0.89 -12.02
CA GLN A 225 11.39 0.58 -11.94
C GLN A 225 10.95 -0.25 -13.14
N ALA A 226 10.04 -1.18 -12.92
CA ALA A 226 9.49 -2.04 -13.97
C ALA A 226 8.85 -1.24 -15.12
N LYS A 227 8.28 -0.06 -14.80
CA LYS A 227 7.72 0.85 -15.80
C LYS A 227 8.73 1.38 -16.80
N ASP A 228 10.02 1.38 -16.45
CA ASP A 228 11.11 1.91 -17.26
C ASP A 228 11.86 0.80 -18.03
N LEU A 229 11.43 -0.46 -17.90
CA LEU A 229 11.94 -1.58 -18.68
C LEU A 229 11.67 -1.40 -20.18
N GLN A 230 12.59 -1.90 -20.99
CA GLN A 230 12.57 -1.77 -22.45
C GLN A 230 12.83 -3.13 -23.12
N GLY A 231 12.54 -3.22 -24.41
CA GLY A 231 12.79 -4.44 -25.19
C GLY A 231 11.95 -5.62 -24.73
N GLU A 232 12.54 -6.82 -24.72
CA GLU A 232 11.84 -8.07 -24.37
C GLU A 232 11.40 -8.15 -22.92
N GLN A 233 11.98 -7.33 -22.04
CA GLN A 233 11.64 -7.26 -20.61
C GLN A 233 10.60 -6.19 -20.29
N ALA A 234 10.23 -5.35 -21.27
CA ALA A 234 9.23 -4.31 -21.07
C ALA A 234 7.90 -4.89 -20.58
N LEU A 235 7.23 -4.15 -19.70
CA LEU A 235 5.86 -4.50 -19.31
C LEU A 235 4.96 -4.54 -20.55
N ASP A 236 4.13 -5.55 -20.62
CA ASP A 236 3.07 -5.68 -21.61
C ASP A 236 1.94 -4.66 -21.34
N VAL A 237 0.94 -4.65 -22.23
CA VAL A 237 -0.22 -3.76 -22.15
C VAL A 237 -1.09 -3.99 -20.90
N CYS A 238 -0.91 -5.12 -20.20
CA CYS A 238 -1.61 -5.43 -18.95
C CYS A 238 -0.83 -4.99 -17.70
N ASN A 239 0.35 -4.38 -17.88
CA ASN A 239 1.29 -3.96 -16.83
C ASN A 239 2.05 -5.13 -16.18
N GLY A 240 2.26 -6.21 -16.92
CA GLY A 240 3.03 -7.37 -16.45
C GLY A 240 4.08 -7.84 -17.44
N HIS A 241 4.95 -8.74 -17.00
CA HIS A 241 5.94 -9.40 -17.84
C HIS A 241 6.27 -10.78 -17.24
N SER A 242 7.32 -11.45 -17.73
CA SER A 242 7.73 -12.75 -17.20
C SER A 242 9.22 -12.84 -16.97
N ASP A 243 9.61 -13.47 -15.86
CA ASP A 243 10.98 -13.87 -15.58
C ASP A 243 11.06 -15.40 -15.33
N SER A 244 12.28 -15.93 -15.22
CA SER A 244 12.53 -17.36 -15.04
C SER A 244 12.29 -17.90 -13.63
N GLN A 245 12.14 -17.02 -12.63
CA GLN A 245 11.98 -17.33 -11.21
C GLN A 245 10.51 -17.30 -10.78
N ARG A 246 9.74 -16.32 -11.26
CA ARG A 246 8.38 -15.97 -10.87
C ARG A 246 7.34 -16.32 -11.92
N GLY A 247 7.76 -16.54 -13.17
CA GLY A 247 6.84 -16.64 -14.30
C GLY A 247 6.17 -15.30 -14.58
N TYR A 248 4.96 -15.32 -15.12
CA TYR A 248 4.22 -14.08 -15.41
C TYR A 248 3.74 -13.40 -14.12
N HIS A 249 3.92 -12.09 -14.04
CA HIS A 249 3.47 -11.29 -12.91
C HIS A 249 3.28 -9.83 -13.31
N TYR A 250 2.52 -9.09 -12.50
CA TYR A 250 2.23 -7.68 -12.72
C TYR A 250 3.11 -6.80 -11.84
N HIS A 251 3.36 -5.57 -12.28
CA HIS A 251 3.93 -4.51 -11.44
C HIS A 251 2.96 -3.33 -11.36
N VAL A 252 2.90 -2.68 -10.20
CA VAL A 252 2.36 -1.32 -10.16
C VAL A 252 3.31 -0.34 -10.86
N THR A 253 2.75 0.72 -11.43
CA THR A 253 3.52 1.73 -12.16
C THR A 253 3.16 3.14 -11.69
N PRO A 254 3.76 3.62 -10.58
CA PRO A 254 3.52 4.97 -10.06
C PRO A 254 3.77 6.03 -11.15
N GLY A 255 2.79 6.93 -11.31
CA GLY A 255 2.81 8.00 -12.31
C GLY A 255 2.56 7.57 -13.76
N ARG A 256 2.31 6.27 -14.04
CA ARG A 256 2.08 5.77 -15.40
C ARG A 256 0.85 4.87 -15.48
N PHE A 257 -0.10 5.20 -16.37
CA PHE A 257 -1.23 4.32 -16.69
C PHE A 257 -0.71 2.94 -17.13
N PRO A 258 -1.36 1.82 -16.72
CA PRO A 258 -2.63 1.71 -16.02
C PRO A 258 -2.54 1.67 -14.49
N TYR A 259 -1.38 2.07 -13.93
CA TYR A 259 -1.05 2.16 -12.50
C TYR A 259 -0.98 0.85 -11.73
N VAL A 260 -1.94 -0.07 -11.94
CA VAL A 260 -1.98 -1.40 -11.32
C VAL A 260 -2.07 -2.47 -12.42
N LEU A 261 -3.16 -2.50 -13.19
CA LEU A 261 -3.44 -3.52 -14.22
C LEU A 261 -4.11 -2.88 -15.44
N GLY A 262 -3.71 -3.30 -16.64
CA GLY A 262 -4.36 -2.90 -17.90
C GLY A 262 -5.31 -3.93 -18.48
N GLY A 263 -5.29 -5.15 -17.96
CA GLY A 263 -6.04 -6.30 -18.45
C GLY A 263 -5.66 -7.53 -17.65
N TYR A 264 -6.43 -8.60 -17.78
CA TYR A 264 -6.02 -9.91 -17.28
C TYR A 264 -5.32 -10.68 -18.39
N ARG A 265 -4.07 -11.06 -18.12
CA ARG A 265 -3.28 -11.96 -18.97
C ARG A 265 -3.62 -13.42 -18.71
N GLY A 266 -4.15 -13.74 -17.52
CA GLY A 266 -4.52 -15.09 -17.12
C GLY A 266 -6.00 -15.43 -17.31
N VAL A 267 -6.34 -16.67 -16.95
CA VAL A 267 -7.73 -17.14 -16.86
C VAL A 267 -8.35 -16.57 -15.58
N VAL A 268 -9.32 -15.68 -15.73
CA VAL A 268 -10.00 -15.00 -14.63
C VAL A 268 -10.86 -15.99 -13.83
N GLU A 269 -10.75 -15.94 -12.50
CA GLU A 269 -11.65 -16.64 -11.59
C GLU A 269 -12.99 -15.91 -11.53
N ALA A 270 -13.97 -16.41 -12.28
CA ALA A 270 -15.25 -15.76 -12.51
C ALA A 270 -16.05 -15.50 -11.22
N SER A 271 -15.88 -16.31 -10.16
CA SER A 271 -16.60 -16.08 -8.91
C SER A 271 -16.14 -14.83 -8.14
N ASN A 272 -14.96 -14.28 -8.46
CA ASN A 272 -14.46 -13.04 -7.85
C ASN A 272 -15.06 -11.78 -8.47
N ILE A 273 -15.56 -11.88 -9.71
CA ILE A 273 -16.08 -10.76 -10.48
C ILE A 273 -17.61 -10.78 -10.48
N ARG A 274 -18.22 -9.67 -10.07
CA ARG A 274 -19.68 -9.48 -10.21
C ARG A 274 -20.00 -8.87 -11.58
N MET A 275 -19.65 -9.55 -12.66
CA MET A 275 -20.00 -9.11 -14.02
C MET A 275 -21.38 -9.62 -14.43
N ARG A 276 -22.17 -8.73 -15.06
CA ARG A 276 -23.35 -9.13 -15.85
C ARG A 276 -22.93 -9.23 -17.32
N GLY A 277 -22.95 -10.43 -17.88
CA GLY A 277 -22.56 -10.69 -19.27
C GLY A 277 -21.12 -11.17 -19.44
N ALA A 278 -20.68 -11.30 -20.70
CA ALA A 278 -19.33 -11.74 -21.02
C ALA A 278 -18.28 -10.66 -20.69
N ALA A 279 -17.11 -11.07 -20.22
CA ALA A 279 -15.97 -10.18 -20.06
C ALA A 279 -15.63 -9.53 -21.41
N GLY A 280 -15.38 -8.22 -21.41
CA GLY A 280 -14.82 -7.56 -22.58
C GLY A 280 -13.47 -8.18 -22.96
N LYS A 281 -13.01 -7.95 -24.18
CA LYS A 281 -11.68 -8.37 -24.64
C LYS A 281 -10.73 -7.17 -24.77
N GLY A 282 -9.43 -7.44 -24.64
CA GLY A 282 -8.37 -6.47 -24.83
C GLY A 282 -8.06 -5.65 -23.58
N ALA A 283 -6.91 -4.98 -23.61
CA ALA A 283 -6.49 -4.07 -22.55
C ALA A 283 -7.38 -2.80 -22.54
N ILE A 284 -7.40 -2.12 -21.40
CA ILE A 284 -7.95 -0.77 -21.29
C ILE A 284 -6.93 0.26 -21.80
N GLU A 285 -7.42 1.42 -22.21
CA GLU A 285 -6.60 2.51 -22.76
C GLU A 285 -6.74 3.76 -21.90
N ASP A 286 -5.68 4.55 -21.81
CA ASP A 286 -5.73 5.81 -21.06
C ASP A 286 -6.63 6.81 -21.80
N ASN A 287 -7.60 7.36 -21.07
CA ASN A 287 -8.51 8.38 -21.56
C ASN A 287 -8.44 9.67 -20.71
N ALA A 288 -7.38 9.84 -19.92
CA ALA A 288 -7.11 11.10 -19.25
C ALA A 288 -7.03 12.24 -20.26
N SER A 289 -7.71 13.34 -19.97
CA SER A 289 -7.71 14.54 -20.80
C SER A 289 -7.90 15.79 -19.94
N GLY A 290 -7.33 16.91 -20.38
CA GLY A 290 -7.36 18.16 -19.65
C GLY A 290 -6.56 18.15 -18.34
N GLU A 291 -6.62 19.25 -17.60
CA GLU A 291 -5.99 19.36 -16.28
C GLU A 291 -6.92 18.88 -15.18
N SER A 292 -6.33 18.43 -14.07
CA SER A 292 -7.07 18.13 -12.85
C SER A 292 -7.88 19.32 -12.35
N ARG A 293 -9.10 19.03 -11.90
CA ARG A 293 -9.98 20.00 -11.23
C ARG A 293 -9.70 20.13 -9.73
N LEU A 294 -8.85 19.28 -9.17
CA LEU A 294 -8.51 19.34 -7.75
C LEU A 294 -7.66 20.59 -7.50
N PRO A 295 -8.02 21.43 -6.50
CA PRO A 295 -7.33 22.68 -6.27
C PRO A 295 -5.92 22.40 -5.72
N LYS A 296 -4.89 22.83 -6.46
CA LYS A 296 -3.47 22.72 -6.09
C LYS A 296 -3.07 23.74 -5.01
N VAL A 297 -3.76 23.69 -3.87
CA VAL A 297 -3.51 24.60 -2.73
C VAL A 297 -2.18 24.29 -2.07
N ILE A 298 -1.79 23.01 -1.97
CA ILE A 298 -0.46 22.65 -1.47
C ILE A 298 0.54 22.90 -2.60
N SER A 299 1.32 23.97 -2.49
CA SER A 299 2.24 24.41 -3.54
C SER A 299 3.63 23.80 -3.42
N SER A 300 4.09 23.51 -2.21
CA SER A 300 5.42 22.91 -1.96
C SER A 300 5.50 22.24 -0.59
N ILE A 301 6.45 21.32 -0.46
CA ILE A 301 6.92 20.77 0.82
C ILE A 301 8.44 20.94 0.87
N VAL A 302 8.94 21.48 1.98
CA VAL A 302 10.37 21.73 2.18
C VAL A 302 10.83 21.19 3.54
N PRO A 303 11.84 20.31 3.59
CA PRO A 303 12.47 19.62 2.46
C PRO A 303 11.47 18.77 1.66
N GLY A 304 11.70 18.64 0.34
CA GLY A 304 10.87 17.81 -0.55
C GLY A 304 11.14 16.30 -0.42
N SER A 305 12.02 15.92 0.49
CA SER A 305 12.37 14.54 0.80
C SER A 305 12.67 14.36 2.29
N ALA A 306 12.57 13.12 2.77
CA ALA A 306 13.00 12.77 4.12
C ALA A 306 13.72 11.43 4.13
N VAL A 307 14.71 11.33 5.01
CA VAL A 307 15.45 10.10 5.26
C VAL A 307 14.64 9.20 6.17
N ARG A 308 14.48 7.93 5.79
CA ARG A 308 13.84 6.94 6.66
C ARG A 308 14.59 6.72 7.98
N GLY A 309 13.91 6.13 8.96
CA GLY A 309 14.47 5.86 10.30
C GLY A 309 14.65 7.11 11.17
N LYS A 310 14.16 8.28 10.73
CA LYS A 310 14.35 9.56 11.40
C LYS A 310 13.03 10.33 11.53
N LYS A 311 13.03 11.28 12.47
CA LYS A 311 12.00 12.33 12.57
C LYS A 311 12.44 13.56 11.79
N HIS A 312 11.49 14.18 11.10
CA HIS A 312 11.72 15.35 10.26
C HIS A 312 10.70 16.42 10.55
N ARG A 313 11.14 17.68 10.46
CA ARG A 313 10.24 18.83 10.43
C ARG A 313 10.15 19.33 9.00
N LEU A 314 8.94 19.35 8.46
CA LEU A 314 8.64 19.75 7.09
C LEU A 314 7.78 21.01 7.10
N THR A 315 8.00 21.88 6.11
CA THR A 315 7.18 23.09 5.88
C THR A 315 6.37 22.90 4.61
N ILE A 316 5.05 22.87 4.76
CA ILE A 316 4.09 22.79 3.66
C ILE A 316 3.62 24.22 3.36
N THR A 317 3.80 24.68 2.12
CA THR A 317 3.32 26.01 1.70
C THR A 317 1.96 25.88 1.03
N LEU A 318 1.03 26.74 1.44
CA LEU A 318 -0.33 26.84 0.90
C LEU A 318 -0.44 28.08 -0.01
N ASP A 319 -1.07 27.92 -1.17
CA ASP A 319 -1.44 29.02 -2.07
C ASP A 319 -2.97 29.28 -1.94
N PRO A 320 -3.38 30.33 -1.20
CA PRO A 320 -4.79 30.66 -1.02
C PRO A 320 -5.49 31.00 -2.34
N THR A 321 -4.77 31.45 -3.37
CA THR A 321 -5.36 31.82 -4.66
C THR A 321 -5.91 30.61 -5.42
N LYS A 322 -5.43 29.41 -5.10
CA LYS A 322 -5.92 28.13 -5.66
C LYS A 322 -7.14 27.58 -4.93
N SER A 323 -7.49 28.14 -3.77
CA SER A 323 -8.70 27.77 -3.03
C SER A 323 -9.93 28.49 -3.60
N VAL A 324 -10.25 28.20 -4.86
CA VAL A 324 -11.20 29.01 -5.66
C VAL A 324 -12.67 28.84 -5.29
N ARG A 325 -13.05 27.70 -4.67
CA ARG A 325 -14.46 27.43 -4.30
C ARG A 325 -14.84 28.06 -2.97
N GLN A 326 -13.91 28.07 -2.02
CA GLN A 326 -14.09 28.63 -0.69
C GLN A 326 -12.75 29.15 -0.16
N PRO A 327 -12.74 30.23 0.64
CA PRO A 327 -11.49 30.79 1.18
C PRO A 327 -10.71 29.76 1.98
N LEU A 328 -9.38 29.74 1.90
CA LEU A 328 -8.57 28.84 2.74
C LEU A 328 -8.91 29.07 4.23
N PRO A 329 -9.14 28.02 5.05
CA PRO A 329 -9.35 28.17 6.49
C PRO A 329 -8.20 28.92 7.15
N GLU A 330 -8.47 29.65 8.22
CA GLU A 330 -7.44 30.38 8.98
C GLU A 330 -6.75 29.50 10.03
N GLY A 331 -7.49 28.55 10.62
CA GLY A 331 -7.01 27.67 11.69
C GLY A 331 -5.94 26.65 11.26
N VAL A 332 -5.39 25.95 12.24
CA VAL A 332 -4.46 24.83 12.02
C VAL A 332 -5.23 23.65 11.40
N PRO A 333 -4.68 22.93 10.41
CA PRO A 333 -5.26 21.66 9.97
C PRO A 333 -5.38 20.70 11.15
N GLU A 334 -6.48 19.96 11.23
CA GLU A 334 -6.65 18.92 12.27
C GLU A 334 -5.87 17.66 11.95
N TRP A 335 -5.60 17.42 10.67
CA TRP A 335 -4.90 16.23 10.20
C TRP A 335 -4.07 16.56 8.95
N VAL A 336 -2.85 16.03 8.93
CA VAL A 336 -1.93 16.10 7.78
C VAL A 336 -1.31 14.72 7.59
N GLN A 337 -1.31 14.24 6.36
CA GLN A 337 -0.70 12.95 6.01
C GLN A 337 0.11 13.08 4.71
N ILE A 338 1.35 12.58 4.73
CA ILE A 338 2.24 12.54 3.56
C ILE A 338 2.55 11.07 3.27
N GLY A 339 2.03 10.55 2.16
CA GLY A 339 2.03 9.10 1.91
C GLY A 339 1.48 8.33 3.14
N PRO A 340 2.22 7.38 3.71
CA PRO A 340 1.79 6.67 4.91
C PRO A 340 2.06 7.40 6.24
N PHE A 341 2.68 8.58 6.24
CA PHE A 341 3.12 9.26 7.47
C PHE A 341 2.10 10.30 7.93
N GLU A 342 1.45 10.04 9.05
CA GLU A 342 0.65 11.05 9.75
C GLU A 342 1.57 12.02 10.50
N ALA A 343 1.20 13.30 10.49
CA ALA A 343 1.90 14.32 11.26
C ALA A 343 1.72 14.07 12.76
N LEU A 344 2.84 13.99 13.48
CA LEU A 344 2.89 13.90 14.94
C LEU A 344 2.55 15.23 15.61
N LYS A 345 2.85 16.33 14.92
CA LYS A 345 2.58 17.70 15.36
C LYS A 345 2.26 18.56 14.15
N ILE A 346 1.29 19.45 14.29
CA ILE A 346 0.89 20.39 13.24
C ILE A 346 0.87 21.79 13.84
N GLU A 347 1.60 22.71 13.22
CA GLU A 347 1.60 24.13 13.54
C GLU A 347 1.30 24.93 12.26
N ARG A 348 0.76 26.13 12.39
CA ARG A 348 0.49 26.98 11.24
C ARG A 348 0.89 28.43 11.48
N ASN A 349 1.59 29.01 10.52
CA ASN A 349 1.92 30.43 10.46
C ASN A 349 1.52 31.00 9.09
N GLY A 350 0.37 31.67 9.02
CA GLY A 350 -0.18 32.19 7.78
C GLY A 350 -0.40 31.08 6.74
N ASN A 351 0.38 31.13 5.66
CA ASN A 351 0.30 30.17 4.56
C ASN A 351 1.26 28.97 4.72
N GLN A 352 1.99 28.89 5.82
CA GLN A 352 2.90 27.76 6.10
C GLN A 352 2.30 26.85 7.17
N VAL A 353 2.24 25.56 6.87
CA VAL A 353 1.92 24.50 7.83
C VAL A 353 3.20 23.74 8.14
N LEU A 354 3.65 23.78 9.39
CA LEU A 354 4.82 23.05 9.84
C LEU A 354 4.36 21.73 10.43
N VAL A 355 4.95 20.63 9.98
CA VAL A 355 4.62 19.29 10.47
C VAL A 355 5.85 18.54 10.92
N ASP A 356 5.73 17.85 12.06
CA ASP A 356 6.72 16.86 12.48
C ASP A 356 6.23 15.49 12.03
N VAL A 357 7.04 14.77 11.26
CA VAL A 357 6.73 13.41 10.78
C VAL A 357 7.82 12.44 11.21
N GLU A 358 7.43 11.21 11.51
CA GLU A 358 8.37 10.10 11.70
C GLU A 358 8.30 9.20 10.48
N ILE A 359 9.46 8.95 9.86
CA ILE A 359 9.57 8.06 8.72
C ILE A 359 10.14 6.74 9.24
N PRO A 360 9.34 5.66 9.34
CA PRO A 360 9.81 4.37 9.87
C PRO A 360 11.01 3.83 9.10
N GLU A 361 11.89 3.09 9.79
CA GLU A 361 13.08 2.50 9.16
C GLU A 361 12.72 1.53 8.05
N ASP A 362 11.58 0.82 8.09
CA ASP A 362 11.15 -0.17 7.08
C ASP A 362 10.44 0.43 5.86
N THR A 363 10.35 1.75 5.78
CA THR A 363 9.63 2.48 4.72
C THR A 363 10.22 2.24 3.32
N ALA A 364 9.32 2.10 2.33
CA ALA A 364 9.69 2.02 0.92
C ALA A 364 10.27 3.35 0.39
N VAL A 365 11.24 3.29 -0.52
CA VAL A 365 11.96 4.50 -0.99
C VAL A 365 11.80 4.71 -2.49
N GLY A 366 12.15 5.92 -2.95
CA GLY A 366 12.28 6.24 -4.38
C GLY A 366 10.97 6.42 -5.15
N VAL A 367 9.81 6.19 -4.53
CA VAL A 367 8.49 6.59 -5.07
C VAL A 367 8.09 7.99 -4.59
N LEU A 368 7.38 8.72 -5.44
CA LEU A 368 6.77 9.99 -5.06
C LEU A 368 5.46 9.72 -4.29
N LEU A 369 5.23 10.54 -3.27
CA LEU A 369 4.13 10.43 -2.32
C LEU A 369 3.22 11.65 -2.41
N ASP A 370 1.93 11.41 -2.23
CA ASP A 370 0.90 12.45 -2.15
C ASP A 370 0.92 13.10 -0.75
N CYS A 371 0.49 14.36 -0.67
CA CYS A 371 0.33 15.08 0.60
C CYS A 371 -1.09 15.60 0.75
N HIS A 372 -1.64 15.44 1.95
CA HIS A 372 -3.03 15.69 2.29
C HIS A 372 -3.15 16.53 3.54
N LEU A 373 -4.03 17.53 3.50
CA LEU A 373 -4.40 18.36 4.64
C LEU A 373 -5.92 18.34 4.82
N GLU A 374 -6.36 18.19 6.06
CA GLU A 374 -7.76 18.33 6.44
C GLU A 374 -7.97 19.38 7.53
N PHE A 375 -8.93 20.25 7.29
CA PHE A 375 -9.39 21.27 8.23
C PHE A 375 -10.78 20.90 8.71
N GLY A 376 -10.91 20.71 10.02
CA GLY A 376 -12.22 20.63 10.65
C GLY A 376 -12.88 22.00 10.81
N GLY A 377 -14.04 21.99 11.45
CA GLY A 377 -14.90 23.16 11.61
C GLY A 377 -16.38 22.81 11.45
N PRO A 378 -17.29 23.78 11.60
CA PRO A 378 -18.71 23.55 11.41
C PRO A 378 -19.01 23.15 9.96
N GLY A 379 -19.55 21.95 9.76
CA GLY A 379 -19.95 21.41 8.45
C GLY A 379 -19.00 20.35 7.91
N VAL A 380 -18.89 20.27 6.58
CA VAL A 380 -18.06 19.27 5.89
C VAL A 380 -16.59 19.65 5.98
N ARG A 381 -15.73 18.69 6.38
CA ARG A 381 -14.27 18.84 6.44
C ARG A 381 -13.73 19.35 5.11
N ARG A 382 -12.88 20.38 5.18
CA ARG A 382 -12.22 20.94 3.99
C ARG A 382 -10.89 20.26 3.78
N VAL A 383 -10.68 19.80 2.56
CA VAL A 383 -9.56 18.91 2.25
C VAL A 383 -8.80 19.44 1.05
N PHE A 384 -7.47 19.34 1.13
CA PHE A 384 -6.56 19.75 0.06
C PHE A 384 -5.52 18.67 -0.14
N LYS A 385 -5.19 18.39 -1.40
CA LYS A 385 -4.15 17.43 -1.75
C LYS A 385 -3.29 17.95 -2.88
N THR A 386 -2.07 17.42 -2.94
CA THR A 386 -1.21 17.48 -4.12
C THR A 386 -0.53 16.13 -4.29
N ASN A 387 -0.57 15.60 -5.50
CA ASN A 387 0.06 14.33 -5.84
C ASN A 387 1.57 14.50 -5.98
N GLU A 388 2.30 13.41 -5.73
CA GLU A 388 3.69 13.24 -6.15
C GLU A 388 4.65 14.38 -5.73
N ILE A 389 4.48 14.93 -4.52
CA ILE A 389 5.18 16.14 -4.05
C ILE A 389 6.31 15.85 -3.06
N PHE A 390 6.41 14.61 -2.57
CA PHE A 390 7.37 14.22 -1.54
C PHE A 390 8.00 12.86 -1.83
N ARG A 391 9.20 12.58 -1.33
CA ARG A 391 9.81 11.25 -1.42
C ARG A 391 10.60 10.85 -0.19
N VAL A 392 10.72 9.55 0.02
CA VAL A 392 11.61 9.00 1.05
C VAL A 392 12.94 8.57 0.42
N THR A 393 14.03 8.85 1.12
CA THR A 393 15.39 8.50 0.71
C THR A 393 16.11 7.64 1.76
N MET A 394 17.16 6.96 1.32
CA MET A 394 18.09 6.19 2.16
C MET A 394 18.98 7.09 3.01
N GLU A 395 19.45 8.18 2.39
CA GLU A 395 20.45 9.09 2.92
C GLU A 395 20.00 10.53 2.61
N GLU A 396 20.61 11.49 3.30
CA GLU A 396 20.37 12.91 3.01
C GLU A 396 20.81 13.19 1.57
N GLN A 397 19.94 13.83 0.78
CA GLN A 397 20.36 14.29 -0.53
C GLN A 397 21.24 15.54 -0.33
N PRO A 398 22.41 15.62 -0.97
CA PRO A 398 23.35 16.73 -0.79
C PRO A 398 22.80 18.09 -1.22
#